data_AF-A0A7L2IVN1-F1
#
_entry.id   AF-A0A7L2IVN1-F1
#
_cell.length_a   1.000
_cell.length_b   1.000
_cell.length_c   1.000
_cell.angle_alpha   90.00
_cell.angle_beta   90.00
_cell.angle_gamma   90.00
#
_symmetry.space_group_name_H-M   'P 1'
#
loop_
_entity.id
_entity.type
_entity.pdbx_description
1 polymer ?
#
loop_
_entity_poly.entity_id
_entity_poly.type
_entity_poly.pdbx_seq_one_letter_code
_entity_poly.pdbx_strand_id
1 'polypeptide(L)'
;EDSAVYLSGLGTVGLEVYEQVPKLDAVIFPAGGHCGLLAGSAAALKHLNPHISVIGVESESFPVLQQSLKAGHPTEDQACSNHHFYGDVSGLCFGSNSLQLTGKLVDKVVAVREEDILISILRLLEYERATVDAEGAIGLAALVAGKLPELKAKRVAIVICSGNLELHLLQQCIARALTLDNRVCRFSLVLSDCPGDISKLLEILAREEARVLDIKQERTFVTSELFTVEVTCTVETRDKIHTAQLRNALLERYPTAAWMER
;
A
#
# COMPACT_ATOMS: atom_id res chain seq x y z
N GLU A 1 -2.81 20.74 16.84
CA GLU A 1 -3.04 21.01 18.28
C GLU A 1 -2.36 19.91 19.10
N ASP A 2 -1.82 20.20 20.28
CA ASP A 2 -1.06 19.22 21.09
C ASP A 2 -1.31 19.41 22.60
N SER A 3 -2.53 19.84 22.94
CA SER A 3 -2.93 20.03 24.33
C SER A 3 -3.18 18.68 25.01
N ALA A 4 -3.02 18.64 26.34
CA ALA A 4 -3.32 17.44 27.11
C ALA A 4 -4.78 16.96 26.92
N VAL A 5 -5.73 17.89 26.78
CA VAL A 5 -7.14 17.58 26.53
C VAL A 5 -7.34 16.94 25.16
N TYR A 6 -6.68 17.48 24.13
CA TYR A 6 -6.71 16.91 22.77
C TYR A 6 -6.15 15.48 22.74
N LEU A 7 -4.98 15.27 23.33
CA LEU A 7 -4.35 13.94 23.40
C LEU A 7 -5.15 12.95 24.26
N SER A 8 -5.76 13.41 25.35
CA SER A 8 -6.64 12.56 26.17
C SER A 8 -7.88 12.13 25.40
N GLY A 9 -8.45 13.04 24.60
CA GLY A 9 -9.56 12.73 23.70
C GLY A 9 -9.18 11.67 22.67
N LEU A 10 -8.02 11.82 22.00
CA LEU A 10 -7.52 10.81 21.05
C LEU A 10 -7.21 9.46 21.72
N GLY A 11 -6.76 9.48 22.99
CA GLY A 11 -6.47 8.26 23.74
C GLY A 11 -7.67 7.38 24.06
N THR A 12 -8.91 7.89 23.89
CA THR A 12 -10.14 7.08 24.04
C THR A 12 -10.17 5.89 23.09
N VAL A 13 -9.60 6.02 21.88
CA VAL A 13 -9.44 4.90 20.93
C VAL A 13 -8.66 3.75 21.55
N GLY A 14 -7.59 4.05 22.30
CA GLY A 14 -6.82 3.04 23.02
C GLY A 14 -7.64 2.32 24.10
N LEU A 15 -8.55 3.02 24.78
CA LEU A 15 -9.47 2.42 25.75
C LEU A 15 -10.48 1.49 25.05
N GLU A 16 -11.11 1.97 23.97
CA GLU A 16 -12.10 1.21 23.21
C GLU A 16 -11.49 -0.08 22.64
N VAL A 17 -10.30 0.00 22.05
CA VAL A 17 -9.58 -1.16 21.51
C VAL A 17 -9.28 -2.19 22.61
N TYR A 18 -8.85 -1.74 23.80
CA TYR A 18 -8.57 -2.63 24.93
C TYR A 18 -9.84 -3.35 25.43
N GLU A 19 -10.96 -2.64 25.51
CA GLU A 19 -12.24 -3.19 25.96
C GLU A 19 -12.83 -4.18 24.94
N GLN A 20 -12.71 -3.89 23.66
CA GLN A 20 -13.33 -4.66 22.58
C GLN A 20 -12.52 -5.90 22.18
N VAL A 21 -11.19 -5.89 22.35
CA VAL A 21 -10.31 -6.98 21.89
C VAL A 21 -9.69 -7.75 23.07
N PRO A 22 -10.26 -8.89 23.48
CA PRO A 22 -9.73 -9.65 24.61
C PRO A 22 -8.38 -10.29 24.29
N LYS A 23 -7.46 -10.28 25.27
CA LYS A 23 -6.08 -10.82 25.17
C LYS A 23 -5.27 -10.18 24.02
N LEU A 24 -5.43 -8.87 23.84
CA LEU A 24 -4.69 -8.10 22.85
C LEU A 24 -3.18 -8.16 23.12
N ASP A 25 -2.39 -8.50 22.10
CA ASP A 25 -0.93 -8.57 22.20
C ASP A 25 -0.26 -7.31 21.65
N ALA A 26 -0.82 -6.72 20.58
CA ALA A 26 -0.26 -5.53 19.95
C ALA A 26 -1.34 -4.66 19.28
N VAL A 27 -1.04 -3.37 19.17
CA VAL A 27 -1.85 -2.40 18.42
C VAL A 27 -0.96 -1.62 17.47
N ILE A 28 -1.41 -1.50 16.23
CA ILE A 28 -0.72 -0.79 15.16
C ILE A 28 -1.49 0.49 14.85
N PHE A 29 -0.81 1.62 14.94
CA PHE A 29 -1.36 2.94 14.61
C PHE A 29 -0.57 3.59 13.46
N PRO A 30 -1.21 4.43 12.64
CA PRO A 30 -0.47 5.35 11.79
C PRO A 30 0.40 6.29 12.63
N ALA A 31 1.59 6.57 12.12
CA ALA A 31 2.56 7.54 12.64
C ALA A 31 2.82 8.65 11.61
N GLY A 32 3.45 9.74 12.04
CA GLY A 32 3.65 10.95 11.23
C GLY A 32 2.73 12.09 11.68
N GLY A 33 1.97 12.70 10.76
CA GLY A 33 1.07 13.83 11.07
C GLY A 33 0.03 13.51 12.17
N HIS A 34 -0.35 12.25 12.31
CA HIS A 34 -1.28 11.74 13.34
C HIS A 34 -0.60 11.25 14.63
N CYS A 35 0.62 11.72 14.92
CA CYS A 35 1.39 11.34 16.13
C CYS A 35 0.59 11.49 17.44
N GLY A 36 -0.37 12.43 17.51
CA GLY A 36 -1.24 12.60 18.67
C GLY A 36 -2.13 11.39 18.96
N LEU A 37 -2.62 10.70 17.93
CA LEU A 37 -3.45 9.50 18.11
C LEU A 37 -2.65 8.33 18.62
N LEU A 38 -1.46 8.13 18.04
CA LEU A 38 -0.48 7.14 18.50
C LEU A 38 -0.09 7.43 19.96
N ALA A 39 0.31 8.67 20.28
CA ALA A 39 0.75 9.07 21.62
C ALA A 39 -0.34 8.93 22.68
N GLY A 40 -1.55 9.46 22.42
CA GLY A 40 -2.68 9.39 23.33
C GLY A 40 -3.13 7.96 23.57
N SER A 41 -3.25 7.16 22.51
CA SER A 41 -3.66 5.76 22.62
C SER A 41 -2.59 4.91 23.29
N ALA A 42 -1.31 5.19 23.04
CA ALA A 42 -0.20 4.53 23.74
C ALA A 42 -0.28 4.76 25.25
N ALA A 43 -0.57 5.99 25.69
CA ALA A 43 -0.71 6.31 27.10
C ALA A 43 -1.84 5.52 27.76
N ALA A 44 -3.01 5.46 27.11
CA ALA A 44 -4.14 4.68 27.59
C ALA A 44 -3.83 3.18 27.66
N LEU A 45 -3.31 2.61 26.56
CA LEU A 45 -2.98 1.18 26.47
C LEU A 45 -1.92 0.76 27.48
N LYS A 46 -0.83 1.53 27.61
CA LYS A 46 0.26 1.22 28.54
C LYS A 46 -0.14 1.38 30.00
N HIS A 47 -1.08 2.27 30.30
CA HIS A 47 -1.64 2.40 31.63
C HIS A 47 -2.50 1.19 32.01
N LEU A 48 -3.34 0.72 31.08
CA LEU A 48 -4.23 -0.43 31.31
C LEU A 48 -3.48 -1.76 31.32
N ASN A 49 -2.57 -1.96 30.37
CA ASN A 49 -1.72 -3.14 30.29
C ASN A 49 -0.38 -2.81 29.63
N PRO A 50 0.71 -2.69 30.41
CA PRO A 50 2.03 -2.32 29.89
C PRO A 50 2.64 -3.38 28.96
N HIS A 51 2.12 -4.61 28.94
CA HIS A 51 2.61 -5.69 28.06
C HIS A 51 2.09 -5.61 26.63
N ILE A 52 1.07 -4.79 26.34
CA ILE A 52 0.60 -4.58 24.97
C ILE A 52 1.67 -3.84 24.18
N SER A 53 2.06 -4.37 23.02
CA SER A 53 3.01 -3.71 22.13
C SER A 53 2.31 -2.63 21.32
N VAL A 54 2.74 -1.39 21.43
CA VAL A 54 2.22 -0.25 20.65
C VAL A 54 3.21 0.08 19.55
N ILE A 55 2.74 0.02 18.31
CA ILE A 55 3.57 0.14 17.11
C ILE A 55 3.05 1.29 16.25
N GLY A 56 3.93 2.24 15.95
CA GLY A 56 3.67 3.30 14.96
C GLY A 56 4.14 2.88 13.57
N VAL A 57 3.39 3.26 12.54
CA VAL A 57 3.76 3.00 11.13
C VAL A 57 3.71 4.30 10.33
N GLU A 58 4.82 4.68 9.73
CA GLU A 58 4.93 5.84 8.84
C GLU A 58 5.43 5.44 7.45
N SER A 59 5.39 6.37 6.51
CA SER A 59 5.90 6.12 5.15
C SER A 59 7.42 6.27 5.10
N GLU A 60 8.07 5.42 4.33
CA GLU A 60 9.49 5.58 3.99
C GLU A 60 9.76 6.88 3.22
N SER A 61 8.75 7.44 2.53
CA SER A 61 8.85 8.71 1.80
C SER A 61 8.90 9.94 2.74
N PHE A 62 8.41 9.82 3.98
CA PHE A 62 8.40 10.90 4.98
C PHE A 62 8.54 10.34 6.41
N PRO A 63 9.73 9.91 6.83
CA PRO A 63 9.93 9.31 8.16
C PRO A 63 10.02 10.37 9.27
N VAL A 64 9.02 11.25 9.37
CA VAL A 64 9.02 12.45 10.23
C VAL A 64 9.12 12.09 11.71
N LEU A 65 8.41 11.05 12.15
CA LEU A 65 8.44 10.63 13.54
C LEU A 65 9.80 10.05 13.91
N GLN A 66 10.35 9.16 13.08
CA GLN A 66 11.68 8.61 13.31
C GLN A 66 12.76 9.70 13.31
N GLN A 67 12.67 10.68 12.41
CA GLN A 67 13.60 11.82 12.38
C GLN A 67 13.49 12.67 13.65
N SER A 68 12.27 13.00 14.07
CA SER A 68 12.03 13.80 15.29
C SER A 68 12.46 13.07 16.56
N LEU A 69 12.26 11.75 16.64
CA LEU A 69 12.72 10.93 17.76
C LEU A 69 14.25 10.92 17.86
N LYS A 70 14.96 10.90 16.73
CA LYS A 70 16.43 11.00 16.69
C LYS A 70 16.92 12.40 17.05
N ALA A 71 16.23 13.44 16.60
CA ALA A 71 16.57 14.84 16.87
C ALA A 71 16.22 15.26 18.31
N GLY A 72 15.25 14.59 18.95
CA GLY A 72 14.74 14.93 20.28
C GLY A 72 13.77 16.12 20.28
N HIS A 73 13.41 16.65 19.11
CA HIS A 73 12.44 17.71 18.93
C HIS A 73 11.64 17.48 17.63
N PRO A 74 10.43 18.05 17.51
CA PRO A 74 9.68 17.97 16.25
C PRO A 74 10.48 18.53 15.09
N THR A 75 10.56 17.78 13.99
CA THR A 75 11.18 18.18 12.74
C THR A 75 10.10 18.33 11.68
N GLU A 76 10.17 19.40 10.89
CA GLU A 76 9.33 19.52 9.69
C GLU A 76 10.00 18.79 8.53
N ASP A 77 9.21 18.01 7.79
CA ASP A 77 9.66 17.42 6.55
C ASP A 77 9.42 18.40 5.39
N GLN A 78 10.49 18.76 4.68
CA GLN A 78 10.45 19.68 3.56
C GLN A 78 10.24 18.96 2.21
N ALA A 79 10.19 17.62 2.20
CA ALA A 79 10.38 16.82 0.99
C ALA A 79 9.22 15.85 0.66
N CYS A 80 7.98 16.14 1.05
CA CYS A 80 6.85 15.32 0.59
C CYS A 80 6.56 15.60 -0.89
N SER A 81 7.10 14.77 -1.79
CA SER A 81 6.92 14.93 -3.23
C SER A 81 5.51 14.55 -3.73
N ASN A 82 4.70 13.90 -2.89
CA ASN A 82 3.45 13.25 -3.30
C ASN A 82 2.23 13.70 -2.47
N HIS A 83 2.07 15.01 -2.29
CA HIS A 83 0.99 15.63 -1.51
C HIS A 83 -0.42 15.11 -1.83
N HIS A 84 -0.70 14.77 -3.10
CA HIS A 84 -2.03 14.27 -3.49
C HIS A 84 -2.36 12.90 -2.89
N PHE A 85 -1.36 12.02 -2.69
CA PHE A 85 -1.61 10.67 -2.17
C PHE A 85 -1.80 10.65 -0.65
N TYR A 86 -1.15 11.57 0.06
CA TYR A 86 -1.20 11.68 1.52
C TYR A 86 -2.10 12.82 2.02
N GLY A 87 -2.76 13.56 1.12
CA GLY A 87 -3.70 14.63 1.47
C GLY A 87 -3.09 15.70 2.38
N ASP A 88 -3.88 16.13 3.37
CA ASP A 88 -3.59 17.23 4.31
C ASP A 88 -2.54 16.91 5.39
N VAL A 89 -2.00 15.69 5.37
CA VAL A 89 -1.05 15.19 6.37
C VAL A 89 0.34 15.76 6.13
N SER A 90 0.62 16.08 4.87
CA SER A 90 1.89 16.62 4.46
C SER A 90 2.11 18.02 5.06
N GLY A 91 3.14 18.16 5.88
CA GLY A 91 3.53 19.44 6.49
C GLY A 91 2.93 19.71 7.87
N LEU A 92 2.18 18.76 8.44
CA LEU A 92 1.74 18.87 9.84
C LEU A 92 2.89 18.51 10.78
N CYS A 93 3.44 19.52 11.46
CA CYS A 93 4.38 19.33 12.55
C CYS A 93 3.60 18.90 13.82
N PHE A 94 3.85 17.69 14.31
CA PHE A 94 3.27 17.25 15.58
C PHE A 94 3.97 17.93 16.77
N GLY A 95 3.23 18.16 17.85
CA GLY A 95 3.76 18.92 18.98
C GLY A 95 4.74 18.14 19.86
N SER A 96 5.39 18.87 20.76
CA SER A 96 6.42 18.34 21.66
C SER A 96 5.88 17.32 22.68
N ASN A 97 4.61 17.44 23.11
CA ASN A 97 4.01 16.49 24.05
C ASN A 97 3.79 15.13 23.35
N SER A 98 3.24 15.15 22.13
CA SER A 98 3.09 13.95 21.31
C SER A 98 4.42 13.22 21.11
N LEU A 99 5.49 13.95 20.77
CA LEU A 99 6.82 13.37 20.60
C LEU A 99 7.35 12.76 21.92
N GLN A 100 7.22 13.49 23.03
CA GLN A 100 7.71 13.03 24.32
C GLN A 100 6.98 11.77 24.81
N LEU A 101 5.65 11.71 24.64
CA LEU A 101 4.86 10.53 24.98
C LEU A 101 5.23 9.36 24.07
N THR A 102 5.32 9.60 22.76
CA THR A 102 5.68 8.58 21.79
C THR A 102 7.05 7.98 22.10
N GLY A 103 8.07 8.80 22.36
CA GLY A 103 9.41 8.31 22.71
C GLY A 103 9.50 7.52 24.01
N LYS A 104 8.50 7.63 24.90
CA LYS A 104 8.45 6.89 26.18
C LYS A 104 7.56 5.65 26.13
N LEU A 105 6.49 5.68 25.35
CA LEU A 105 5.37 4.72 25.45
C LEU A 105 5.22 3.83 24.22
N VAL A 106 5.73 4.25 23.06
CA VAL A 106 5.66 3.46 21.82
C VAL A 106 6.87 2.55 21.73
N ASP A 107 6.63 1.25 21.54
CA ASP A 107 7.69 0.24 21.58
C ASP A 107 8.49 0.19 20.27
N LYS A 108 7.84 0.49 19.15
CA LYS A 108 8.45 0.41 17.82
C LYS A 108 7.80 1.39 16.84
N VAL A 109 8.61 1.98 15.97
CA VAL A 109 8.14 2.72 14.80
C VAL A 109 8.75 2.08 13.55
N VAL A 110 7.90 1.68 12.60
CA VAL A 110 8.33 1.07 11.34
C VAL A 110 7.95 1.94 10.15
N ALA A 111 8.77 1.89 9.11
CA ALA A 111 8.52 2.58 7.86
C ALA A 111 8.11 1.58 6.77
N VAL A 112 7.14 1.97 5.94
CA VAL A 112 6.60 1.16 4.84
C VAL A 112 6.64 1.91 3.51
N ARG A 113 6.69 1.18 2.40
CA ARG A 113 6.71 1.78 1.06
C ARG A 113 5.30 2.12 0.60
N GLU A 114 5.19 3.11 -0.27
CA GLU A 114 3.93 3.46 -0.96
C GLU A 114 3.25 2.27 -1.64
N GLU A 115 4.05 1.37 -2.22
CA GLU A 115 3.54 0.15 -2.86
C GLU A 115 2.78 -0.74 -1.88
N ASP A 116 3.29 -0.89 -0.66
CA ASP A 116 2.66 -1.71 0.39
C ASP A 116 1.37 -1.05 0.90
N ILE A 117 1.34 0.29 0.95
CA ILE A 117 0.14 1.08 1.27
C ILE A 117 -0.94 0.88 0.20
N LEU A 118 -0.59 0.97 -1.08
CA LEU A 118 -1.53 0.76 -2.19
C LEU A 118 -2.13 -0.64 -2.19
N ILE A 119 -1.31 -1.67 -1.96
CA ILE A 119 -1.81 -3.05 -1.80
C ILE A 119 -2.76 -3.12 -0.59
N SER A 120 -2.44 -2.43 0.51
CA SER A 120 -3.28 -2.44 1.72
C SER A 120 -4.62 -1.74 1.52
N ILE A 121 -4.67 -0.63 0.77
CA ILE A 121 -5.92 0.01 0.36
C ILE A 121 -6.79 -0.98 -0.41
N LEU A 122 -6.21 -1.68 -1.39
CA LEU A 122 -6.92 -2.70 -2.17
C LEU A 122 -7.46 -3.81 -1.26
N ARG A 123 -6.66 -4.31 -0.31
CA ARG A 123 -7.08 -5.38 0.61
C ARG A 123 -8.20 -4.94 1.55
N LEU A 124 -8.14 -3.74 2.11
CA LEU A 124 -9.22 -3.22 2.96
C LEU A 124 -10.53 -3.06 2.17
N LEU A 125 -10.45 -2.63 0.92
CA LEU A 125 -11.62 -2.54 0.04
C LEU A 125 -12.19 -3.93 -0.33
N GLU A 126 -11.33 -4.94 -0.52
CA GLU A 126 -11.74 -6.30 -0.90
C GLU A 126 -12.37 -7.07 0.25
N TYR A 127 -11.73 -7.05 1.43
CA TYR A 127 -12.10 -7.88 2.57
C TYR A 127 -13.08 -7.18 3.50
N GLU A 128 -12.81 -5.92 3.86
CA GLU A 128 -13.63 -5.16 4.83
C GLU A 128 -14.67 -4.26 4.16
N ARG A 129 -14.61 -4.10 2.82
CA ARG A 129 -15.43 -3.15 2.05
C ARG A 129 -15.28 -1.70 2.56
N ALA A 130 -14.15 -1.41 3.20
CA ALA A 130 -13.84 -0.11 3.75
C ALA A 130 -13.07 0.72 2.71
N THR A 131 -13.54 1.92 2.45
CA THR A 131 -12.80 2.92 1.69
C THR A 131 -11.86 3.65 2.64
N VAL A 132 -10.56 3.53 2.39
CA VAL A 132 -9.50 4.12 3.22
C VAL A 132 -8.57 4.96 2.33
N ASP A 133 -7.97 5.99 2.92
CA ASP A 133 -6.86 6.70 2.29
C ASP A 133 -5.50 6.04 2.66
N ALA A 134 -4.41 6.70 2.27
CA ALA A 134 -3.06 6.20 2.56
C ALA A 134 -2.81 5.99 4.06
N GLU A 135 -3.36 6.85 4.92
CA GLU A 135 -3.17 6.77 6.37
C GLU A 135 -4.00 5.69 7.02
N GLY A 136 -5.27 5.56 6.62
CA GLY A 136 -6.13 4.48 7.08
C GLY A 136 -5.55 3.10 6.72
N ALA A 137 -4.82 3.00 5.61
CA ALA A 137 -4.21 1.76 5.14
C ALA A 137 -2.80 1.48 5.70
N ILE A 138 -2.08 2.49 6.21
CA ILE A 138 -0.65 2.35 6.51
C ILE A 138 -0.36 1.32 7.62
N GLY A 139 -1.26 1.18 8.59
CA GLY A 139 -1.12 0.18 9.65
C GLY A 139 -1.13 -1.25 9.11
N LEU A 140 -2.01 -1.53 8.13
CA LEU A 140 -2.06 -2.82 7.45
C LEU A 140 -0.83 -3.03 6.55
N ALA A 141 -0.31 -1.96 5.94
CA ALA A 141 0.87 -2.03 5.08
C ALA A 141 2.11 -2.59 5.80
N ALA A 142 2.28 -2.33 7.09
CA ALA A 142 3.39 -2.90 7.86
C ALA A 142 3.32 -4.44 7.94
N LEU A 143 2.12 -5.00 8.00
CA LEU A 143 1.90 -6.45 8.01
C LEU A 143 2.06 -7.05 6.61
N VAL A 144 1.50 -6.40 5.59
CA VAL A 144 1.62 -6.82 4.18
C VAL A 144 3.08 -6.82 3.73
N ALA A 145 3.85 -5.81 4.13
CA ALA A 145 5.28 -5.70 3.86
C ALA A 145 6.14 -6.70 4.67
N GLY A 146 5.56 -7.41 5.64
CA GLY A 146 6.28 -8.36 6.49
C GLY A 146 7.27 -7.71 7.47
N LYS A 147 7.10 -6.43 7.81
CA LYS A 147 8.00 -5.66 8.69
C LYS A 147 7.83 -6.01 10.19
N LEU A 148 6.79 -6.78 10.52
CA LEU A 148 6.42 -7.17 11.89
C LEU A 148 6.31 -8.71 12.05
N PRO A 149 7.37 -9.49 11.74
CA PRO A 149 7.34 -10.96 11.85
C PRO A 149 7.07 -11.47 13.27
N GLU A 150 7.41 -10.68 14.29
CA GLU A 150 7.16 -10.97 15.71
C GLU A 150 5.68 -11.01 16.09
N LEU A 151 4.78 -10.57 15.21
CA LEU A 151 3.33 -10.56 15.41
C LEU A 151 2.63 -11.81 14.87
N LYS A 152 3.36 -12.75 14.27
CA LYS A 152 2.77 -14.01 13.80
C LYS A 152 2.10 -14.77 14.95
N ALA A 153 0.87 -15.22 14.70
CA ALA A 153 0.01 -15.93 15.66
C ALA A 153 -0.36 -15.13 16.94
N LYS A 154 -0.19 -13.80 16.92
CA LYS A 154 -0.64 -12.90 17.98
C LYS A 154 -1.98 -12.25 17.65
N ARG A 155 -2.68 -11.76 18.65
CA ARG A 155 -3.89 -10.92 18.50
C ARG A 155 -3.45 -9.48 18.33
N VAL A 156 -3.66 -8.97 17.12
CA VAL A 156 -3.23 -7.62 16.73
C VAL A 156 -4.45 -6.81 16.31
N ALA A 157 -4.58 -5.60 16.85
CA ALA A 157 -5.53 -4.61 16.36
C ALA A 157 -4.81 -3.62 15.44
N ILE A 158 -5.45 -3.25 14.33
CA ILE A 158 -4.97 -2.22 13.41
C ILE A 158 -5.98 -1.09 13.47
N VAL A 159 -5.50 0.13 13.73
CA VAL A 159 -6.39 1.30 13.82
C VAL A 159 -6.48 1.97 12.44
N ILE A 160 -7.69 1.97 11.89
CA ILE A 160 -8.03 2.64 10.63
C ILE A 160 -8.56 4.02 10.97
N CYS A 161 -7.83 5.06 10.59
CA CYS A 161 -8.06 6.42 11.10
C CYS A 161 -8.79 7.33 10.10
N SER A 162 -8.65 7.07 8.80
CA SER A 162 -9.22 7.92 7.76
C SER A 162 -9.64 7.13 6.52
N GLY A 163 -10.60 7.71 5.80
CA GLY A 163 -11.14 7.20 4.54
C GLY A 163 -11.60 8.30 3.60
N ASN A 164 -11.04 9.50 3.77
CA ASN A 164 -11.40 10.68 2.97
C ASN A 164 -10.64 10.69 1.63
N LEU A 165 -10.89 9.69 0.80
CA LEU A 165 -10.22 9.55 -0.50
C LEU A 165 -11.17 9.94 -1.63
N GLU A 166 -10.75 10.88 -2.47
CA GLU A 166 -11.50 11.24 -3.68
C GLU A 166 -11.62 10.05 -4.64
N LEU A 167 -12.78 9.91 -5.28
CA LEU A 167 -13.08 8.77 -6.15
C LEU A 167 -12.07 8.62 -7.30
N HIS A 168 -11.59 9.74 -7.87
CA HIS A 168 -10.59 9.70 -8.93
C HIS A 168 -9.25 9.14 -8.45
N LEU A 169 -8.81 9.56 -7.25
CA LEU A 169 -7.59 9.06 -6.64
C LEU A 169 -7.73 7.59 -6.24
N LEU A 170 -8.89 7.18 -5.72
CA LEU A 170 -9.20 5.79 -5.44
C LEU A 170 -9.07 4.92 -6.70
N GLN A 171 -9.60 5.37 -7.84
CA GLN A 171 -9.48 4.66 -9.12
C GLN A 171 -8.01 4.47 -9.53
N GLN A 172 -7.19 5.51 -9.40
CA GLN A 172 -5.77 5.45 -9.70
C GLN A 172 -5.03 4.49 -8.74
N CYS A 173 -5.36 4.55 -7.44
CA CYS A 173 -4.78 3.67 -6.42
C CYS A 173 -5.10 2.21 -6.71
N ILE A 174 -6.36 1.88 -7.04
CA ILE A 174 -6.78 0.52 -7.37
C ILE A 174 -6.05 0.02 -8.62
N ALA A 175 -5.98 0.81 -9.68
CA ALA A 175 -5.29 0.43 -10.91
C ALA A 175 -3.80 0.12 -10.66
N ARG A 176 -3.12 0.97 -9.88
CA ARG A 176 -1.72 0.76 -9.51
C ARG A 176 -1.55 -0.44 -8.56
N ALA A 177 -2.43 -0.61 -7.59
CA ALA A 177 -2.41 -1.74 -6.65
C ALA A 177 -2.61 -3.08 -7.37
N LEU A 178 -3.54 -3.18 -8.34
CA LEU A 178 -3.74 -4.40 -9.15
C LEU A 178 -2.49 -4.76 -9.98
N THR A 179 -1.77 -3.75 -10.45
CA THR A 179 -0.48 -3.95 -11.16
C THR A 179 0.58 -4.46 -10.19
N LEU A 180 0.69 -3.87 -9.00
CA LEU A 180 1.63 -4.30 -7.95
C LEU A 180 1.30 -5.72 -7.44
N ASP A 181 0.03 -6.08 -7.35
CA ASP A 181 -0.46 -7.39 -6.93
C ASP A 181 -0.31 -8.48 -8.02
N ASN A 182 0.25 -8.13 -9.19
CA ASN A 182 0.42 -9.00 -10.37
C ASN A 182 -0.91 -9.57 -10.91
N ARG A 183 -2.01 -8.82 -10.75
CA ARG A 183 -3.33 -9.15 -11.29
C ARG A 183 -3.64 -8.40 -12.57
N VAL A 184 -2.92 -7.32 -12.85
CA VAL A 184 -2.90 -6.68 -14.15
C VAL A 184 -1.47 -6.70 -14.65
N CYS A 185 -1.27 -7.17 -15.87
CA CYS A 185 0.04 -7.32 -16.46
C CYS A 185 0.05 -6.73 -17.86
N ARG A 186 1.21 -6.18 -18.22
CA ARG A 186 1.43 -5.63 -19.55
C ARG A 186 2.64 -6.29 -20.19
N PHE A 187 2.46 -6.78 -21.40
CA PHE A 187 3.53 -7.37 -22.20
C PHE A 187 3.48 -6.82 -23.62
N SER A 188 4.64 -6.73 -24.26
CA SER A 188 4.76 -6.49 -25.69
C SER A 188 5.32 -7.73 -26.37
N LEU A 189 4.89 -7.95 -27.60
CA LEU A 189 5.40 -9.01 -28.45
C LEU A 189 5.40 -8.55 -29.90
N VAL A 190 6.25 -9.15 -30.71
CA VAL A 190 6.32 -8.86 -32.14
C VAL A 190 5.58 -9.98 -32.88
N LEU A 191 4.58 -9.59 -33.68
CA LEU A 191 3.86 -10.49 -34.58
C LEU A 191 4.28 -10.22 -36.04
N SER A 192 4.12 -11.24 -36.87
CA SER A 192 4.06 -11.03 -38.32
C SER A 192 2.78 -10.24 -38.66
N ASP A 193 2.87 -9.30 -39.58
CA ASP A 193 1.75 -8.44 -40.02
C ASP A 193 0.87 -9.18 -41.04
N CYS A 194 0.46 -10.42 -40.70
CA CYS A 194 -0.39 -11.26 -41.51
C CYS A 194 -1.83 -11.31 -40.94
N PRO A 195 -2.86 -11.37 -41.81
CA PRO A 195 -4.23 -11.57 -41.36
C PRO A 195 -4.35 -12.85 -40.51
N GLY A 196 -4.73 -12.71 -39.24
CA GLY A 196 -5.00 -13.83 -38.33
C GLY A 196 -3.97 -14.05 -37.22
N ASP A 197 -2.80 -13.41 -37.23
CA ASP A 197 -1.83 -13.59 -36.15
C ASP A 197 -2.30 -13.01 -34.81
N ILE A 198 -3.03 -11.89 -34.85
CA ILE A 198 -3.74 -11.37 -33.67
C ILE A 198 -4.82 -12.34 -33.20
N SER A 199 -5.52 -13.02 -34.10
CA SER A 199 -6.52 -14.03 -33.73
C SER A 199 -5.88 -15.18 -32.95
N LYS A 200 -4.71 -15.66 -33.38
CA LYS A 200 -3.95 -16.69 -32.66
C LYS A 200 -3.53 -16.23 -31.26
N LEU A 201 -3.13 -14.96 -31.12
CA LEU A 201 -2.81 -14.37 -29.82
C LEU A 201 -4.06 -14.35 -28.91
N LEU A 202 -5.19 -13.88 -29.44
CA LEU A 202 -6.45 -13.82 -28.71
C LEU A 202 -6.96 -15.21 -28.29
N GLU A 203 -6.76 -16.23 -29.13
CA GLU A 203 -7.09 -17.63 -28.80
C GLU A 203 -6.30 -18.13 -27.59
N ILE A 204 -5.01 -17.78 -27.47
CA ILE A 204 -4.18 -18.16 -26.32
C ILE A 204 -4.67 -17.43 -25.07
N LEU A 205 -4.92 -16.12 -25.16
CA LEU A 205 -5.46 -15.33 -24.05
C LEU A 205 -6.81 -15.86 -23.57
N ALA A 206 -7.68 -16.25 -24.51
CA ALA A 206 -8.96 -16.87 -24.19
C ALA A 206 -8.79 -18.26 -23.53
N ARG A 207 -7.85 -19.08 -24.02
CA ARG A 207 -7.58 -20.42 -23.46
C ARG A 207 -7.08 -20.35 -22.02
N GLU A 208 -6.23 -19.38 -21.72
CA GLU A 208 -5.71 -19.17 -20.38
C GLU A 208 -6.71 -18.38 -19.49
N GLU A 209 -7.91 -18.03 -19.97
CA GLU A 209 -8.91 -17.24 -19.22
C GLU A 209 -8.39 -15.86 -18.79
N ALA A 210 -7.47 -15.26 -19.56
CA ALA A 210 -6.97 -13.92 -19.33
C ALA A 210 -7.93 -12.88 -19.94
N ARG A 211 -8.41 -11.93 -19.12
CA ARG A 211 -9.29 -10.87 -19.61
C ARG A 211 -8.45 -9.78 -20.24
N VAL A 212 -8.75 -9.43 -21.49
CA VAL A 212 -8.04 -8.35 -22.19
C VAL A 212 -8.63 -7.00 -21.81
N LEU A 213 -7.79 -6.11 -21.29
CA LEU A 213 -8.16 -4.73 -20.95
C LEU A 213 -7.87 -3.77 -22.10
N ASP A 214 -6.72 -3.94 -22.76
CA ASP A 214 -6.27 -3.07 -23.86
C ASP A 214 -5.33 -3.82 -24.81
N ILE A 215 -5.41 -3.50 -26.10
CA ILE A 215 -4.48 -3.98 -27.14
C ILE A 215 -4.10 -2.81 -28.03
N LYS A 216 -2.80 -2.53 -28.12
CA LYS A 216 -2.24 -1.51 -29.00
C LYS A 216 -1.32 -2.15 -30.03
N GLN A 217 -1.45 -1.70 -31.26
CA GLN A 217 -0.63 -2.14 -32.38
C GLN A 217 0.18 -0.96 -32.90
N GLU A 218 1.49 -1.10 -32.91
CA GLU A 218 2.40 -0.09 -33.41
C GLU A 218 3.17 -0.64 -34.61
N ARG A 219 2.99 0.03 -35.76
CA ARG A 219 3.62 -0.32 -37.04
C ARG A 219 4.81 0.58 -37.36
N THR A 220 4.87 1.76 -36.73
CA THR A 220 5.68 2.90 -37.19
C THR A 220 7.10 2.92 -36.62
N PHE A 221 7.37 2.18 -35.54
CA PHE A 221 8.65 2.22 -34.81
C PHE A 221 9.43 0.88 -34.79
N VAL A 222 8.95 -0.15 -35.50
CA VAL A 222 9.68 -1.43 -35.59
C VAL A 222 10.87 -1.27 -36.54
N THR A 223 12.06 -1.13 -35.95
CA THR A 223 13.31 -0.80 -36.65
C THR A 223 13.98 -2.01 -37.32
N SER A 224 13.43 -3.22 -37.19
CA SER A 224 14.19 -4.44 -37.50
C SER A 224 13.75 -5.18 -38.77
N GLU A 225 12.45 -5.29 -39.11
CA GLU A 225 12.01 -6.08 -40.28
C GLU A 225 10.70 -5.56 -40.90
N LEU A 226 10.61 -5.53 -42.25
CA LEU A 226 9.36 -5.26 -42.98
C LEU A 226 8.31 -6.32 -42.63
N PHE A 227 7.02 -5.94 -42.57
CA PHE A 227 5.89 -6.84 -42.24
C PHE A 227 5.88 -7.39 -40.81
N THR A 228 6.40 -6.63 -39.85
CA THR A 228 6.25 -6.92 -38.43
C THR A 228 5.48 -5.82 -37.72
N VAL A 229 4.71 -6.20 -36.70
CA VAL A 229 3.93 -5.28 -35.87
C VAL A 229 4.23 -5.56 -34.41
N GLU A 230 4.53 -4.53 -33.65
CA GLU A 230 4.62 -4.64 -32.19
C GLU A 230 3.22 -4.54 -31.60
N VAL A 231 2.84 -5.54 -30.83
CA VAL A 231 1.56 -5.60 -30.14
C VAL A 231 1.82 -5.50 -28.65
N THR A 232 1.27 -4.47 -28.02
CA THR A 232 1.26 -4.32 -26.58
C THR A 232 -0.11 -4.67 -26.03
N CYS A 233 -0.16 -5.64 -25.13
CA CYS A 233 -1.39 -6.10 -24.49
C CYS A 233 -1.35 -5.78 -22.99
N THR A 234 -2.46 -5.26 -22.48
CA THR A 234 -2.73 -5.16 -21.05
C THR A 234 -3.83 -6.16 -20.71
N VAL A 235 -3.53 -7.08 -19.81
CA VAL A 235 -4.41 -8.19 -19.44
C VAL A 235 -4.62 -8.24 -17.94
N GLU A 236 -5.83 -8.63 -17.54
CA GLU A 236 -6.20 -8.92 -16.15
C GLU A 236 -6.20 -10.45 -15.95
N THR A 237 -5.52 -10.87 -14.89
CA THR A 237 -5.40 -12.26 -14.44
C THR A 237 -5.96 -12.38 -13.03
N ARG A 238 -6.11 -13.64 -12.58
CA ARG A 238 -6.72 -13.95 -11.27
C ARG A 238 -5.77 -13.67 -10.12
N ASP A 239 -4.53 -14.14 -10.28
CA ASP A 239 -3.49 -14.07 -9.28
C ASP A 239 -2.10 -14.20 -9.93
N LYS A 240 -1.07 -14.12 -9.08
CA LYS A 240 0.33 -14.26 -9.50
C LYS A 240 0.66 -15.62 -10.14
N ILE A 241 -0.02 -16.70 -9.74
CA ILE A 241 0.22 -18.04 -10.30
C ILE A 241 -0.33 -18.09 -11.73
N HIS A 242 -1.54 -17.58 -11.92
CA HIS A 242 -2.17 -17.46 -13.23
C HIS A 242 -1.34 -16.55 -14.15
N THR A 243 -0.83 -15.41 -13.66
CA THR A 243 0.11 -14.57 -14.44
C THR A 243 1.35 -15.35 -14.89
N ALA A 244 1.94 -16.18 -14.02
CA ALA A 244 3.09 -17.00 -14.39
C ALA A 244 2.75 -18.08 -15.42
N GLN A 245 1.56 -18.70 -15.32
CA GLN A 245 1.06 -19.66 -16.31
C GLN A 245 0.89 -19.01 -17.68
N LEU A 246 0.22 -17.85 -17.73
CA LEU A 246 0.04 -17.07 -18.95
C LEU A 246 1.39 -16.68 -19.57
N ARG A 247 2.35 -16.25 -18.75
CA ARG A 247 3.71 -15.94 -19.19
C ARG A 247 4.41 -17.12 -19.86
N ASN A 248 4.32 -18.31 -19.25
CA ASN A 248 4.93 -19.50 -19.81
C ASN A 248 4.26 -19.91 -21.14
N ALA A 249 2.92 -19.91 -21.18
CA ALA A 249 2.17 -20.23 -22.40
C ALA A 249 2.48 -19.27 -23.57
N LEU A 250 2.69 -17.98 -23.28
CA LEU A 250 3.07 -17.00 -24.29
C LEU A 250 4.52 -17.17 -24.75
N LEU A 251 5.47 -17.42 -23.83
CA LEU A 251 6.89 -17.59 -24.17
C LEU A 251 7.16 -18.86 -25.00
N GLU A 252 6.38 -19.92 -24.82
CA GLU A 252 6.47 -21.14 -25.64
C GLU A 252 6.22 -20.85 -27.13
N ARG A 253 5.37 -19.86 -27.45
CA ARG A 253 4.93 -19.56 -28.81
C ARG A 253 5.51 -18.27 -29.38
N TYR A 254 5.81 -17.30 -28.51
CA TYR A 254 6.37 -16.00 -28.84
C TYR A 254 7.62 -15.74 -27.98
N PRO A 255 8.81 -16.20 -28.42
CA PRO A 255 10.05 -16.00 -27.69
C PRO A 255 10.42 -14.51 -27.51
N THR A 256 9.85 -13.64 -28.34
CA THR A 256 10.04 -12.19 -28.32
C THR A 256 9.14 -11.47 -27.30
N ALA A 257 8.32 -12.20 -26.53
CA ALA A 257 7.44 -11.59 -25.55
C ALA A 257 8.24 -10.93 -24.41
N ALA A 258 8.23 -9.60 -24.39
CA ALA A 258 8.81 -8.78 -23.35
C ALA A 258 7.73 -8.40 -22.34
N TRP A 259 7.97 -8.74 -21.07
CA TRP A 259 7.08 -8.35 -19.97
C TRP A 259 7.57 -7.03 -19.40
N MET A 260 6.69 -6.05 -19.30
CA MET A 260 7.00 -4.88 -18.48
C MET A 260 6.81 -5.28 -17.02
N GLU A 261 7.91 -5.73 -16.42
CA GLU A 261 8.02 -5.86 -14.97
C GLU A 261 8.15 -4.47 -14.34
N ARG A 262 7.67 -4.39 -13.09
CA ARG A 262 7.47 -3.19 -12.23
C ARG A 262 8.36 -1.99 -12.49
#